data_AF-A0A5J4QFH9-F1
#
_entry.id   AF-A0A5J4QFH9-F1
#
_cell.length_a   1.000
_cell.length_b   1.000
_cell.length_c   1.000
_cell.angle_alpha   90.00
_cell.angle_beta   90.00
_cell.angle_gamma   90.00
#
_symmetry.space_group_name_H-M   'P 1'
#
loop_
_entity.id
_entity.type
_entity.pdbx_description
1 polymer ?
#
loop_
_entity_poly.entity_id
_entity_poly.type
_entity_poly.pdbx_seq_one_letter_code
_entity_poly.pdbx_strand_id
1 'polypeptide(L)' 'PYKKMDGSSFVGITPPENWDSIIAFSESPRTTYKEIRDARPDQTTARKAMMDFIEACKFKNCVIQEGYVKALGLKVNY' A
#
# COMPACT_ATOMS: atom_id res chain seq x y z
N PRO A 1 4.06 4.10 -2.19
CA PRO A 1 2.82 4.59 -1.53
C PRO A 1 2.58 3.91 -0.16
N TYR A 2 3.57 3.96 0.74
CA TYR A 2 3.46 3.43 2.12
C TYR A 2 2.73 4.39 3.06
N LYS A 3 2.82 5.70 2.79
CA LYS A 3 2.32 6.78 3.66
C LYS A 3 0.79 6.76 3.88
N LYS A 4 0.01 6.03 3.08
CA LYS A 4 -1.46 5.96 3.21
C LYS A 4 -1.97 4.63 3.78
N MET A 5 -1.08 3.78 4.30
CA MET A 5 -1.46 2.46 4.80
C MET A 5 -2.02 2.51 6.22
N ASP A 6 -1.50 3.41 7.08
CA ASP A 6 -1.99 3.50 8.45
C ASP A 6 -1.90 4.91 9.06
N GLY A 7 -2.87 5.25 9.90
CA GLY A 7 -2.82 6.36 10.87
C GLY A 7 -2.83 7.81 10.35
N SER A 8 -2.74 8.06 9.04
CA SER A 8 -2.59 9.43 8.51
C SER A 8 -3.67 9.89 7.52
N SER A 9 -4.84 9.26 7.52
CA SER A 9 -5.97 9.62 6.65
C SER A 9 -7.30 9.18 7.27
N PHE A 10 -8.43 9.50 6.63
CA PHE A 10 -9.76 9.06 7.06
C PHE A 10 -9.98 7.56 6.90
N VAL A 11 -9.33 6.97 5.88
CA VAL A 11 -9.34 5.53 5.61
C VAL A 11 -7.93 5.04 5.31
N GLY A 12 -7.63 3.82 5.71
CA GLY A 12 -6.39 3.10 5.43
C GLY A 12 -6.63 1.94 4.46
N ILE A 13 -5.60 1.59 3.69
CA ILE A 13 -5.61 0.42 2.81
C ILE A 13 -4.80 -0.67 3.50
N THR A 14 -5.42 -1.84 3.73
CA THR A 14 -4.70 -3.02 4.20
C THR A 14 -3.72 -3.49 3.12
N PRO A 15 -2.42 -3.59 3.40
CA PRO A 15 -1.45 -4.09 2.43
C PRO A 15 -1.83 -5.51 1.99
N PRO A 16 -1.89 -5.80 0.68
CA PRO A 16 -2.16 -7.14 0.21
C PRO A 16 -0.95 -8.06 0.45
N GLU A 17 -1.19 -9.35 0.27
CA GLU A 17 -0.12 -10.35 0.27
C GLU A 17 1.00 -9.98 -0.71
N ASN A 18 2.25 -10.21 -0.32
CA ASN A 18 3.46 -9.92 -1.11
C ASN A 18 3.73 -8.44 -1.39
N TRP A 19 2.99 -7.52 -0.76
CA TRP A 19 3.20 -6.08 -0.98
C TRP A 19 4.59 -5.59 -0.60
N ASP A 20 5.24 -6.21 0.39
CA ASP A 20 6.61 -5.90 0.80
C ASP A 20 7.62 -6.06 -0.35
N SER A 21 7.39 -7.00 -1.27
CA SER A 21 8.24 -7.16 -2.46
C SER A 21 8.18 -5.95 -3.40
N ILE A 22 7.01 -5.28 -3.48
CA ILE A 22 6.81 -4.07 -4.25
C ILE A 22 7.48 -2.88 -3.55
N ILE A 23 7.37 -2.79 -2.23
CA ILE A 23 8.06 -1.77 -1.42
C ILE A 23 9.57 -1.91 -1.61
N ALA A 24 10.12 -3.10 -1.39
CA ALA A 24 11.54 -3.39 -1.53
C ALA A 24 12.06 -3.06 -2.95
N PHE A 25 11.32 -3.44 -3.99
CA PHE A 25 11.67 -3.07 -5.37
C PHE A 25 11.66 -1.55 -5.58
N SER A 26 10.68 -0.84 -5.00
CA SER A 26 10.58 0.62 -5.15
C SER A 26 11.70 1.39 -4.43
N GLU A 27 12.24 0.82 -3.35
CA GLU A 27 13.32 1.40 -2.53
C GLU A 27 14.71 0.98 -3.01
N SER A 28 14.80 -0.01 -3.90
CA SER A 28 16.07 -0.50 -4.46
C SER A 28 16.82 0.54 -5.30
N PRO A 29 18.16 0.45 -5.41
CA PRO A 29 18.96 1.33 -6.27
C PRO A 29 18.51 1.29 -7.74
N ARG A 30 18.51 2.46 -8.38
CA ARG A 30 18.04 2.63 -9.78
C ARG A 30 19.06 3.33 -10.67
N THR A 31 20.33 3.38 -10.26
CA THR A 31 21.41 4.11 -10.96
C THR A 31 21.73 3.47 -12.30
N THR A 32 21.67 2.13 -12.37
CA THR A 32 21.96 1.37 -13.58
C THR A 32 20.83 0.41 -13.94
N TYR A 33 20.75 0.05 -15.22
CA TYR A 33 19.78 -0.96 -15.66
C TYR A 33 20.03 -2.35 -15.07
N LYS A 34 21.27 -2.66 -14.67
CA LYS A 34 21.60 -3.93 -14.01
C LYS A 34 20.94 -3.99 -12.62
N GLU A 35 21.11 -2.95 -11.81
CA GLU A 35 20.49 -2.88 -10.47
C GLU A 35 18.97 -3.00 -10.55
N ILE A 36 18.31 -2.32 -11.51
CA ILE A 36 16.86 -2.42 -11.68
C ILE A 36 16.41 -3.84 -12.06
N ARG A 37 17.21 -4.56 -12.85
CA ARG A 37 16.89 -5.95 -13.26
C ARG A 37 17.15 -6.94 -12.12
N ASP A 38 18.24 -6.76 -11.39
CA ASP A 38 18.63 -7.61 -10.27
C ASP A 38 17.64 -7.48 -9.10
N ALA A 39 17.11 -6.28 -8.86
CA ALA A 39 16.10 -6.02 -7.83
C ALA A 39 14.67 -6.37 -8.26
N ARG A 40 14.44 -6.69 -9.53
CA ARG A 40 13.10 -6.95 -10.07
C ARG A 40 12.49 -8.19 -9.39
N PRO A 41 11.31 -8.08 -8.77
CA PRO A 41 10.65 -9.23 -8.16
C PRO A 41 10.09 -10.17 -9.23
N ASP A 42 9.73 -11.40 -8.81
CA ASP A 42 8.99 -12.32 -9.67
C ASP A 42 7.75 -11.63 -10.25
N GLN A 43 7.59 -11.74 -11.57
CA GLN A 43 6.59 -10.96 -12.30
C GLN A 43 5.17 -11.44 -12.05
N THR A 44 4.98 -12.72 -11.71
CA THR A 44 3.65 -13.28 -11.41
C THR A 44 3.21 -12.80 -10.04
N THR A 45 4.08 -12.92 -9.04
CA THR A 45 3.84 -12.44 -7.67
C THR A 45 3.61 -10.93 -7.66
N ALA A 46 4.45 -10.16 -8.36
CA ALA A 46 4.30 -8.71 -8.42
C ALA A 46 2.98 -8.29 -9.07
N ARG A 47 2.57 -8.96 -10.16
CA ARG A 47 1.29 -8.69 -10.81
C ARG A 47 0.12 -8.99 -9.88
N LYS A 48 0.14 -10.12 -9.17
CA LYS A 48 -0.88 -10.46 -8.17
C LYS A 48 -0.96 -9.39 -7.07
N ALA A 49 0.16 -9.04 -6.46
CA ALA A 49 0.21 -8.02 -5.40
C ALA A 49 -0.35 -6.67 -5.84
N MET A 50 -0.06 -6.24 -7.08
CA MET A 50 -0.59 -5.00 -7.64
C MET A 50 -2.10 -5.07 -7.91
N MET A 51 -2.63 -6.20 -8.38
CA MET A 51 -4.06 -6.39 -8.60
C MET A 51 -4.83 -6.44 -7.28
N ASP A 52 -4.30 -7.15 -6.29
CA ASP A 52 -4.87 -7.22 -4.94
C ASP A 52 -4.85 -5.83 -4.29
N PHE A 53 -3.80 -5.03 -4.53
CA PHE A 53 -3.74 -3.65 -4.06
C PHE A 53 -4.85 -2.78 -4.66
N ILE A 54 -5.15 -2.93 -5.96
CA ILE A 54 -6.25 -2.21 -6.63
C ILE A 54 -7.60 -2.59 -6.00
N GLU A 55 -7.81 -3.87 -5.69
CA GLU A 55 -9.02 -4.31 -4.96
C GLU A 55 -9.08 -3.68 -3.56
N ALA A 56 -7.98 -3.69 -2.82
CA ALA A 56 -7.88 -3.11 -1.48
C ALA A 56 -8.09 -1.57 -1.48
N CYS A 57 -7.76 -0.89 -2.57
CA CYS A 57 -7.99 0.56 -2.72
C CYS A 57 -9.47 0.95 -2.84
N LYS A 58 -10.37 -0.01 -3.11
CA LYS A 58 -11.81 0.30 -3.19
C LYS A 58 -12.30 0.71 -1.81
N PHE A 59 -13.02 1.83 -1.73
CA PHE A 59 -13.49 2.40 -0.46
C PHE A 59 -14.18 1.39 0.47
N LYS A 60 -15.01 0.50 -0.09
CA LYS A 60 -15.70 -0.57 0.66
C LYS A 60 -14.77 -1.58 1.34
N ASN A 61 -13.52 -1.68 0.90
CA ASN A 61 -12.49 -2.59 1.42
C ASN A 61 -11.46 -1.84 2.29
N CYS A 62 -11.54 -0.50 2.35
CA CYS A 62 -10.66 0.29 3.21
C CYS A 62 -11.13 0.24 4.67
N VAL A 63 -10.20 0.46 5.59
CA VAL A 63 -10.46 0.51 7.04
C VAL A 63 -10.64 1.94 7.48
N ILE A 64 -11.72 2.26 8.20
CA ILE A 64 -11.92 3.59 8.79
C ILE A 64 -10.87 3.83 9.88
N GLN A 65 -10.16 4.93 9.78
CA GLN A 65 -9.10 5.32 10.72
C GLN A 65 -9.70 6.19 11.83
N GLU A 66 -10.41 5.57 12.76
CA GLU A 66 -11.18 6.29 13.80
C GLU A 66 -10.33 7.24 14.64
N GLY A 67 -9.09 6.85 14.96
CA GLY A 67 -8.17 7.69 15.74
C GLY A 67 -7.91 9.02 15.03
N TYR A 68 -7.69 8.98 13.72
CA TYR A 68 -7.51 10.18 12.89
C TYR A 68 -8.79 11.01 12.82
N VAL A 69 -9.94 10.37 12.62
CA VAL A 69 -11.25 11.06 12.59
C VAL A 69 -11.52 11.80 13.90
N LYS A 70 -11.31 11.12 15.04
CA LYS A 70 -11.52 11.68 16.39
C LYS A 70 -10.53 12.79 16.70
N ALA A 71 -9.27 12.66 16.28
CA ALA A 71 -8.25 13.70 16.45
C ALA A 71 -8.61 15.02 15.74
N LEU A 72 -9.41 14.97 14.68
CA LEU A 72 -9.95 16.14 13.98
C LEU A 72 -11.28 16.65 14.57
N GLY A 73 -11.78 16.07 15.67
CA GLY A 73 -13.03 16.47 16.30
C GLY A 73 -14.30 16.00 15.56
N LEU A 74 -14.17 15.03 14.66
CA LEU A 74 -15.28 14.48 13.87
C LEU A 74 -15.85 13.19 14.50
N LYS A 75 -17.04 12.77 14.07
CA LYS A 75 -17.71 11.55 14.51
C LYS A 75 -17.74 10.51 13.38
N VAL A 76 -17.51 9.25 13.74
CA VAL A 76 -17.71 8.10 12.84
C VAL A 76 -19.14 7.62 13.03
N ASN A 77 -19.91 7.58 11.94
CA ASN A 77 -21.27 7.03 11.91
C ASN A 77 -21.20 5.69 11.15
N TYR A 78 -21.84 4.66 11.70
CA TYR A 78 -21.89 3.30 11.15
C TYR A 78 -23.18 3.07 10.38
#